data_AF-A0A2V7V6D7-F1
#
_entry.id   AF-A0A2V7V6D7-F1
#
_cell.length_a   1.000
_cell.length_b   1.000
_cell.length_c   1.000
_cell.angle_alpha   90.00
_cell.angle_beta   90.00
_cell.angle_gamma   90.00
#
_symmetry.space_group_name_H-M   'P 1'
#
loop_
_entity.id
_entity.type
_entity.pdbx_description
1 polymer ?
#
loop_
_entity_poly.entity_id
_entity_poly.type
_entity_poly.pdbx_seq_one_letter_code
_entity_poly.pdbx_strand_id
1 'polypeptide(L)'
;EEEIVVAAWAEPPHLARGGGQTQLLVRVQRRGGARFPGVEVSLAASAGTLYSGGRILVTDGQGMTRDRLTTTKTTTITLNAGGTRYRFRVPVAAGAP
;
A
#
# COMPACT_ATOMS: atom_id res chain seq x y z
N GLU A 1 19.09 -14.37 -0.54
CA GLU A 1 17.93 -13.44 -0.51
C GLU A 1 17.11 -13.74 -1.76
N GLU A 2 15.83 -14.10 -1.63
CA GLU A 2 15.01 -14.39 -2.80
C GLU A 2 14.56 -13.05 -3.40
N GLU A 3 15.01 -12.76 -4.63
CA GLU A 3 14.76 -11.46 -5.26
C GLU A 3 13.28 -11.34 -5.65
N ILE A 4 12.54 -10.50 -4.92
CA ILE A 4 11.12 -10.26 -5.14
C ILE A 4 10.88 -8.99 -5.95
N VAL A 5 9.77 -8.96 -6.67
CA VAL A 5 9.23 -7.78 -7.33
C VAL A 5 7.97 -7.37 -6.60
N VAL A 6 7.91 -6.10 -6.18
CA VAL A 6 6.75 -5.54 -5.48
C VAL A 6 6.10 -4.46 -6.34
N ALA A 7 4.78 -4.56 -6.51
CA ALA A 7 3.95 -3.50 -7.05
C ALA A 7 2.93 -3.10 -5.98
N ALA A 8 2.81 -1.80 -5.72
CA ALA A 8 1.86 -1.27 -4.76
C ALA A 8 1.23 0.02 -5.28
N TRP A 9 -0.08 0.18 -5.08
CA TRP A 9 -0.83 1.34 -5.55
C TRP A 9 -2.07 1.57 -4.69
N ALA A 10 -2.70 2.72 -4.89
CA ALA A 10 -3.97 3.08 -4.29
C ALA A 10 -5.10 3.04 -5.34
N GLU A 11 -6.29 2.61 -4.93
CA GLU A 11 -7.51 2.62 -5.74
C GLU A 11 -8.69 3.19 -4.91
N PRO A 12 -9.21 4.39 -5.24
CA PRO A 12 -8.74 5.29 -6.30
C PRO A 12 -7.34 5.86 -5.98
N PRO A 13 -6.51 6.16 -7.00
CA PRO A 13 -5.15 6.63 -6.76
C PRO A 13 -5.09 8.06 -6.18
N HIS A 14 -6.14 8.85 -6.37
CA HIS A 14 -6.28 10.24 -5.93
C HIS A 14 -7.61 10.39 -5.18
N LEU A 15 -7.59 11.12 -4.07
CA LEU A 15 -8.78 11.45 -3.30
C LEU A 15 -9.28 12.86 -3.62
N ALA A 16 -10.60 13.03 -3.56
CA ALA A 16 -11.26 14.31 -3.75
C ALA A 16 -10.92 15.30 -2.62
N ARG A 17 -11.32 16.57 -2.79
CA ARG A 17 -11.18 17.60 -1.74
C ARG A 17 -11.86 17.13 -0.45
N GLY A 18 -11.18 17.31 0.68
CA GLY A 18 -11.62 16.79 1.98
C GLY A 18 -11.17 15.36 2.26
N GLY A 19 -10.61 14.66 1.27
CA GLY A 19 -10.07 13.31 1.40
C GLY A 19 -11.14 12.23 1.29
N GLY A 20 -10.96 11.14 2.05
CA GLY A 20 -11.84 9.98 2.02
C GLY A 20 -11.09 8.68 2.26
N GLN A 21 -11.60 7.61 1.64
CA GLN A 21 -11.01 6.28 1.73
C GLN A 21 -10.43 5.84 0.38
N THR A 22 -9.29 5.16 0.42
CA THR A 22 -8.75 4.40 -0.71
C THR A 22 -8.36 3.00 -0.26
N GLN A 23 -8.48 2.01 -1.15
CA GLN A 23 -7.79 0.74 -0.96
C GLN A 23 -6.32 0.91 -1.29
N LEU A 24 -5.46 0.24 -0.53
CA LEU A 24 -4.04 0.07 -0.83
C LEU A 24 -3.86 -1.36 -1.27
N LEU A 25 -3.45 -1.57 -2.51
CA LEU A 25 -3.26 -2.88 -3.10
C LEU A 25 -1.76 -3.16 -3.20
N VAL A 26 -1.37 -4.36 -2.80
CA VAL A 26 0.02 -4.81 -2.83
C VAL A 26 0.05 -6.15 -3.55
N ARG A 27 0.94 -6.26 -4.54
CA ARG A 27 1.26 -7.50 -5.23
C ARG A 27 2.75 -7.80 -5.06
N VAL A 28 3.05 -9.00 -4.60
CA VAL A 28 4.40 -9.54 -4.47
C VAL A 28 4.56 -10.73 -5.40
N GLN A 29 5.62 -10.69 -6.19
CA GLN A 29 5.98 -11.75 -7.14
C GLN A 29 7.44 -12.13 -6.95
N ARG A 30 7.77 -13.37 -7.29
CA ARG A 30 9.17 -13.77 -7.49
C ARG A 30 9.70 -13.11 -8.77
N ARG A 31 11.01 -12.91 -8.86
CA ARG A 31 11.65 -12.58 -10.15
C ARG A 31 11.24 -13.60 -11.21
N GLY A 32 10.80 -13.12 -12.37
CA GLY A 32 10.17 -13.96 -13.41
C GLY A 32 8.63 -14.00 -13.37
N GLY A 33 7.98 -13.33 -12.40
CA GLY A 33 6.54 -13.05 -12.41
C GLY A 33 5.66 -14.09 -11.70
N ALA A 34 6.25 -15.15 -11.15
CA ALA A 34 5.50 -16.13 -10.36
C ALA A 34 4.91 -15.48 -9.10
N ARG A 35 3.68 -15.88 -8.75
CA ARG A 35 2.97 -15.40 -7.54
C ARG A 35 3.76 -15.80 -6.29
N PHE A 36 3.80 -14.93 -5.29
CA PHE A 36 4.50 -15.22 -4.04
C PHE A 36 3.56 -15.09 -2.83
N PRO A 37 2.84 -16.16 -2.46
CA PRO A 37 2.00 -16.19 -1.27
C PRO A 37 2.81 -16.25 0.02
N GLY A 38 2.19 -15.91 1.15
CA GLY A 38 2.79 -16.07 2.48
C GLY A 38 3.83 -15.01 2.85
N VAL A 39 4.07 -14.01 1.98
CA VAL A 39 4.97 -12.91 2.25
C VAL A 39 4.32 -11.93 3.23
N GLU A 40 5.04 -11.62 4.30
CA GLU A 40 4.68 -10.58 5.26
C GLU A 40 4.86 -9.18 4.66
N VAL A 41 3.85 -8.34 4.84
CA VAL A 41 3.78 -6.97 4.37
C VAL A 41 3.39 -6.08 5.54
N SER A 42 4.18 -5.03 5.80
CA SER A 42 3.78 -3.95 6.72
C SER A 42 3.60 -2.64 5.97
N LEU A 43 2.58 -1.89 6.36
CA LEU A 43 2.27 -0.57 5.82
C LEU A 43 2.32 0.47 6.94
N ALA A 44 2.90 1.62 6.63
CA ALA A 44 2.84 2.80 7.46
C ALA A 44 2.42 4.00 6.61
N ALA A 45 1.61 4.87 7.19
CA ALA A 45 1.12 6.08 6.54
C ALA A 45 1.66 7.31 7.27
N SER A 46 2.13 8.32 6.54
CA SER A 46 2.59 9.57 7.14
C SER A 46 1.46 10.41 7.76
N ALA A 47 0.20 10.13 7.42
CA ALA A 47 -1.01 10.76 7.92
C ALA A 47 -2.22 9.83 7.71
N GLY A 48 -3.33 10.12 8.40
CA GLY A 48 -4.55 9.31 8.32
C GLY A 48 -4.46 8.01 9.13
N THR A 49 -5.36 7.08 8.83
CA THR A 49 -5.48 5.81 9.56
C THR A 49 -5.56 4.65 8.57
N LEU A 50 -4.69 3.67 8.78
CA LEU A 50 -4.74 2.38 8.10
C LEU A 50 -5.73 1.46 8.83
N TYR A 51 -6.53 0.70 8.09
CA TYR A 51 -7.45 -0.28 8.68
C TYR A 51 -6.69 -1.37 9.45
N SER A 52 -5.53 -1.78 8.97
CA SER A 52 -4.62 -2.68 9.69
C SER A 52 -4.06 -2.10 11.00
N GLY A 53 -4.07 -0.78 11.17
CA GLY A 53 -3.33 -0.10 12.24
C GLY A 53 -1.81 -0.29 12.17
N GLY A 54 -1.27 -0.66 11.00
CA GLY A 54 0.15 -0.97 10.82
C GLY A 54 0.54 -2.41 11.18
N ARG A 55 -0.44 -3.28 11.47
CA ARG A 55 -0.20 -4.71 11.68
C ARG A 55 0.31 -5.39 10.40
N ILE A 56 1.01 -6.50 10.58
CA ILE A 56 1.49 -7.34 9.47
C ILE A 56 0.28 -7.91 8.72
N LEU A 57 0.32 -7.75 7.41
CA LEU A 57 -0.56 -8.40 6.45
C LEU A 57 0.20 -9.52 5.75
N VAL A 58 -0.51 -10.53 5.27
CA VAL A 58 0.10 -11.66 4.55
C VAL A 58 -0.50 -11.72 3.15
N THR A 59 0.35 -11.99 2.16
CA THR A 59 -0.09 -12.19 0.78
C THR A 59 -0.83 -13.52 0.61
N ASP A 60 -1.93 -13.49 -0.13
CA ASP A 60 -2.76 -14.66 -0.44
C ASP A 60 -2.15 -15.52 -1.56
N GLY A 61 -2.87 -16.55 -2.01
CA GLY A 61 -2.46 -17.45 -3.11
C GLY A 61 -2.17 -16.75 -4.45
N GLN A 62 -2.60 -15.50 -4.64
CA GLN A 62 -2.29 -14.67 -5.81
C GLN A 62 -1.06 -13.79 -5.60
N GLY A 63 -0.40 -13.89 -4.44
CA GLY A 63 0.68 -12.99 -4.05
C GLY A 63 0.15 -11.59 -3.74
N MET A 64 -1.13 -11.45 -3.35
CA MET A 64 -1.76 -10.16 -3.14
C MET A 64 -2.14 -9.95 -1.68
N THR A 65 -2.06 -8.72 -1.22
CA THR A 65 -2.69 -8.29 0.03
C THR A 65 -3.21 -6.87 -0.11
N ARG A 66 -4.07 -6.46 0.82
CA ARG A 66 -4.72 -5.16 0.76
C ARG A 66 -4.94 -4.55 2.13
N ASP A 67 -4.90 -3.23 2.17
CA ASP A 67 -5.28 -2.42 3.31
C ASP A 67 -6.22 -1.29 2.86
N ARG A 68 -6.69 -0.49 3.80
CA ARG A 68 -7.49 0.70 3.52
C ARG A 68 -6.91 1.89 4.26
N LEU A 69 -6.69 2.98 3.55
CA LEU A 69 -6.33 4.26 4.15
C LEU A 69 -7.58 5.14 4.22
N THR A 70 -7.83 5.72 5.39
CA THR A 70 -8.72 6.88 5.54
C THR A 70 -7.87 8.11 5.84
N THR A 71 -7.93 9.15 5.01
CA THR A 71 -7.13 10.37 5.22
C THR A 71 -7.81 11.60 4.64
N THR A 72 -7.51 12.76 5.22
CA THR A 72 -7.91 14.08 4.72
C THR A 72 -6.74 14.87 4.12
N LYS A 73 -5.52 14.29 4.14
CA LYS A 73 -4.28 14.92 3.69
C LYS A 73 -3.56 14.04 2.68
N THR A 74 -2.83 14.66 1.74
CA THR A 74 -1.89 13.93 0.89
C THR A 74 -0.93 13.13 1.76
N THR A 75 -0.87 11.82 1.54
CA THR A 75 -0.21 10.87 2.45
C THR A 75 0.84 10.07 1.70
N THR A 76 2.02 9.93 2.30
CA THR A 76 3.05 9.00 1.82
C THR A 76 2.88 7.67 2.52
N ILE A 77 2.75 6.60 1.73
CA ILE A 77 2.73 5.22 2.21
C ILE A 77 4.14 4.68 2.16
N THR A 78 4.61 4.14 3.28
CA THR A 78 5.79 3.27 3.35
C THR A 78 5.30 1.83 3.41
N LEU A 79 5.81 0.99 2.52
CA LEU A 79 5.59 -0.45 2.51
C LEU A 79 6.90 -1.16 2.78
N ASN A 80 6.89 -2.20 3.62
CA ASN A 80 7.96 -3.18 3.69
C ASN A 80 7.42 -4.56 3.32
N ALA A 81 8.09 -5.25 2.41
CA ALA A 81 7.76 -6.61 2.02
C ALA A 81 9.06 -7.36 1.70
N GLY A 82 9.21 -8.58 2.21
CA GLY A 82 10.41 -9.42 1.96
C GLY A 82 11.74 -8.69 2.13
N GLY A 83 11.88 -7.91 3.21
CA GLY A 83 13.10 -7.14 3.52
C GLY A 83 13.29 -5.85 2.72
N THR A 84 12.48 -5.59 1.70
CA THR A 84 12.62 -4.39 0.84
C THR A 84 11.58 -3.33 1.18
N ARG A 85 12.01 -2.05 1.18
CA ARG A 85 11.17 -0.89 1.49
C ARG A 85 10.78 -0.12 0.23
N TYR A 86 9.49 0.11 0.06
CA TYR A 86 8.91 0.86 -1.06
C TYR A 86 8.10 2.05 -0.56
N ARG A 87 7.92 3.07 -1.41
CA ARG A 87 7.10 4.24 -1.10
C ARG A 87 6.26 4.68 -2.28
N PHE A 88 5.03 5.09 -2.01
CA PHE A 88 4.16 5.76 -2.97
C PHE A 88 3.28 6.79 -2.26
N ARG A 89 2.63 7.67 -3.02
CA ARG A 89 1.80 8.76 -2.49
C ARG A 89 0.34 8.52 -2.83
N VAL A 90 -0.53 8.91 -1.90
CA VAL A 90 -1.97 9.06 -2.11
C VAL A 90 -2.27 10.57 -2.05
N PRO A 91 -2.39 11.26 -3.20
CA PRO A 91 -2.73 12.68 -3.24
C PRO A 91 -4.17 12.93 -2.80
N VAL A 92 -4.38 14.01 -2.07
CA VAL A 92 -5.70 14.61 -1.83
C VAL A 92 -5.73 15.93 -2.61
N ALA A 93 -6.77 16.14 -3.42
CA ALA A 93 -6.91 17.37 -4.20
C ALA A 93 -6.84 18.60 -3.28
N ALA A 94 -5.94 19.54 -3.61
CA ALA A 94 -5.88 20.83 -2.91
C ALA A 94 -7.17 21.61 -3.18
N GLY A 95 -7.72 22.24 -2.15
CA GLY A 95 -8.73 23.28 -2.37
C GLY A 95 -8.07 24.48 -3.04
N ALA A 96 -8.69 25.05 -4.08
CA ALA A 96 -8.35 26.41 -4.50
C ALA A 96 -8.56 27.38 -3.32
N PRO A 97 -7.69 28.41 -3.19
CA PRO A 97 -7.85 29.45 -2.18
C PRO A 97 -9.19 30.19 -2.32
#